data_AF-A0A6J5DMI8-F1
#
_entry.id   AF-A0A6J5DMI8-F1
#
_cell.length_a   1.000
_cell.length_b   1.000
_cell.length_c   1.000
_cell.angle_alpha   90.00
_cell.angle_beta   90.00
_cell.angle_gamma   90.00
#
_symmetry.space_group_name_H-M   'P 1'
#
loop_
_entity.id
_entity.type
_entity.pdbx_description
1 polymer ?
#
loop_
_entity_poly.entity_id
_entity_poly.type
_entity_poly.pdbx_seq_one_letter_code
_entity_poly.pdbx_strand_id
1 'polypeptide(L)'
;MKVKVFAALGASALMLICSRVAMAGVSVGFNVGVPAPVYVAPAPVVVAPAPVYAAPPPTIAYQPVPVVAPAIFIGWHGDRYWDGRRWWGRREWYGHRHW
;
A
#
# COMPACT_ATOMS: atom_id res chain seq x y z
N MET A 1 -69.85 8.40 -87.72
CA MET A 1 -68.67 8.97 -87.02
C MET A 1 -68.61 8.66 -85.52
N LYS A 2 -69.72 8.77 -84.77
CA LYS A 2 -69.74 8.65 -83.29
C LYS A 2 -69.23 7.30 -82.75
N VAL A 3 -69.64 6.17 -83.34
CA VAL A 3 -69.28 4.82 -82.86
C VAL A 3 -67.76 4.55 -82.90
N LYS A 4 -67.06 5.03 -83.94
CA LYS A 4 -65.61 4.86 -84.07
C LYS A 4 -64.82 5.65 -83.02
N VAL A 5 -65.33 6.83 -82.65
CA VAL A 5 -64.75 7.66 -81.58
C VAL A 5 -64.92 6.99 -80.21
N PHE A 6 -66.09 6.44 -79.92
CA PHE A 6 -66.31 5.69 -78.67
C PHE A 6 -65.45 4.41 -78.59
N ALA A 7 -65.29 3.69 -79.69
CA ALA A 7 -64.41 2.52 -79.73
C ALA A 7 -62.93 2.89 -79.50
N ALA A 8 -62.47 3.99 -80.12
CA ALA A 8 -61.10 4.48 -79.93
C ALA A 8 -60.84 4.96 -78.49
N LEU A 9 -61.80 5.66 -77.89
CA LEU A 9 -61.72 6.09 -76.48
C LEU A 9 -61.77 4.90 -75.51
N GLY A 10 -62.58 3.90 -75.79
CA GLY A 10 -62.63 2.67 -74.98
C GLY A 10 -61.31 1.90 -75.04
N ALA A 11 -60.72 1.77 -76.23
CA ALA A 11 -59.44 1.07 -76.42
C ALA A 11 -58.27 1.81 -75.76
N SER A 12 -58.20 3.13 -75.87
CA SER A 12 -57.14 3.92 -75.22
C SER A 12 -57.27 3.93 -73.70
N ALA A 13 -58.50 4.00 -73.17
CA ALA A 13 -58.75 3.85 -71.73
C ALA A 13 -58.26 2.49 -71.22
N LEU A 14 -58.54 1.40 -71.95
CA LEU A 14 -58.10 0.06 -71.58
C LEU A 14 -56.56 -0.08 -71.58
N MET A 15 -55.89 0.51 -72.56
CA MET A 15 -54.42 0.50 -72.63
C MET A 15 -53.78 1.23 -71.43
N LEU A 16 -54.36 2.37 -71.01
CA LEU A 16 -53.88 3.11 -69.84
C LEU A 16 -54.07 2.32 -68.53
N ILE A 17 -55.18 1.58 -68.40
CA ILE A 17 -55.44 0.72 -67.24
C ILE A 17 -54.40 -0.41 -67.16
N CYS A 18 -54.04 -1.01 -68.29
CA CYS A 18 -53.07 -2.11 -68.35
C CYS A 18 -51.59 -1.68 -68.21
N SER A 19 -51.28 -0.38 -68.26
CA SER A 19 -49.91 0.16 -68.30
C SER A 19 -49.06 -0.06 -67.04
N ARG A 20 -49.59 -0.69 -65.98
CA ARG A 20 -48.86 -0.88 -64.71
C ARG A 20 -48.11 -2.20 -64.56
N VAL A 21 -48.15 -3.10 -65.55
CA VAL A 21 -47.49 -4.41 -65.45
C VAL A 21 -46.10 -4.39 -66.11
N ALA A 22 -45.18 -3.60 -65.56
CA ALA A 22 -43.75 -3.72 -65.82
C ALA A 22 -42.95 -3.15 -64.64
N MET A 23 -43.19 -3.68 -63.44
CA MET A 23 -42.40 -3.39 -62.26
C MET A 23 -41.65 -4.67 -61.89
N ALA A 24 -40.47 -4.88 -62.48
CA ALA A 24 -39.49 -5.82 -61.94
C ALA A 24 -38.87 -5.18 -60.69
N GLY A 25 -39.68 -5.03 -59.64
CA GLY A 25 -39.27 -4.41 -58.40
C GLY A 25 -38.39 -5.38 -57.62
N VAL A 26 -37.10 -5.11 -57.56
CA VAL A 26 -36.20 -5.79 -56.62
C VAL A 26 -36.14 -4.96 -55.35
N SER A 27 -36.69 -5.49 -54.26
CA SER A 27 -36.56 -4.89 -52.93
C SER A 27 -35.38 -5.52 -52.20
N VAL A 28 -34.45 -4.68 -51.76
CA VAL A 28 -33.33 -5.10 -50.89
C VAL A 28 -33.54 -4.43 -49.54
N GLY A 29 -33.77 -5.24 -48.51
CA GLY A 29 -33.84 -4.79 -47.13
C GLY A 29 -32.49 -4.99 -46.45
N PHE A 30 -31.97 -3.93 -45.82
CA PHE A 30 -30.83 -4.03 -44.91
C PHE A 30 -31.30 -3.82 -43.48
N ASN A 31 -30.90 -4.73 -42.59
CA ASN A 31 -31.08 -4.57 -41.16
C ASN A 31 -29.78 -4.05 -40.56
N VAL A 32 -29.81 -2.84 -40.02
CA VAL A 32 -28.70 -2.29 -39.22
C VAL A 32 -29.03 -2.54 -37.76
N GLY A 33 -28.38 -3.55 -37.17
CA GLY A 33 -28.50 -3.81 -35.74
C GLY A 33 -27.85 -2.68 -34.95
N VAL A 34 -28.57 -2.12 -33.98
CA VAL A 34 -27.96 -1.25 -32.97
C VAL A 34 -27.37 -2.17 -31.90
N PRO A 35 -26.06 -2.13 -31.64
CA PRO A 35 -25.46 -2.96 -30.61
C PRO A 35 -26.07 -2.61 -29.24
N ALA A 36 -26.37 -3.64 -28.46
CA ALA A 36 -26.92 -3.47 -27.13
C ALA A 36 -25.93 -2.68 -26.24
N PRO A 37 -26.41 -1.84 -25.31
CA PRO A 37 -25.55 -1.14 -24.37
C PRO A 37 -24.72 -2.14 -23.56
N VAL A 38 -23.40 -2.02 -23.63
CA VAL A 38 -22.49 -2.82 -22.80
C VAL A 38 -22.32 -2.10 -21.47
N TYR A 39 -22.86 -2.67 -20.40
CA TYR A 39 -22.58 -2.22 -19.04
C TYR A 39 -21.28 -2.86 -18.56
N VAL A 40 -20.25 -2.03 -18.42
CA VAL A 40 -18.98 -2.43 -17.83
C VAL A 40 -19.03 -2.16 -16.34
N ALA A 41 -18.88 -3.21 -15.53
CA ALA A 41 -18.72 -3.05 -14.10
C ALA A 41 -17.39 -2.35 -13.79
N PRO A 42 -17.35 -1.41 -12.83
CA PRO A 42 -16.11 -0.78 -12.40
C PRO A 42 -15.09 -1.83 -11.92
N ALA A 43 -13.81 -1.62 -12.27
CA ALA A 43 -12.74 -2.50 -11.84
C ALA A 43 -12.64 -2.54 -10.30
N PRO A 44 -12.31 -3.70 -9.69
CA PRO A 44 -12.10 -3.80 -8.25
C PRO A 44 -10.96 -2.89 -7.81
N VAL A 45 -11.21 -2.06 -6.79
CA VAL A 45 -10.18 -1.24 -6.17
C VAL A 45 -9.44 -2.11 -5.15
N VAL A 46 -8.19 -2.45 -5.45
CA VAL A 46 -7.31 -3.14 -4.50
C VAL A 46 -6.68 -2.10 -3.59
N VAL A 47 -7.07 -2.09 -2.32
CA VAL A 47 -6.45 -1.24 -1.30
C VAL A 47 -5.26 -2.00 -0.70
N ALA A 48 -4.06 -1.44 -0.87
CA ALA A 48 -2.88 -1.95 -0.19
C ALA A 48 -3.01 -1.75 1.33
N PRO A 49 -2.66 -2.74 2.17
CA PRO A 49 -2.64 -2.58 3.62
C PRO A 49 -1.69 -1.43 4.03
N ALA A 50 -2.11 -0.63 5.00
CA ALA A 50 -1.26 0.42 5.56
C ALA A 50 -0.04 -0.20 6.26
N PRO A 51 1.16 0.41 6.11
CA PRO A 51 2.36 -0.09 6.79
C PRO A 51 2.19 0.01 8.31
N VAL A 52 2.46 -1.10 9.01
CA VAL A 52 2.48 -1.15 10.46
C VAL A 52 3.89 -0.83 10.94
N TYR A 53 4.06 0.32 11.59
CA TYR A 53 5.33 0.67 12.24
C TYR A 53 5.39 0.04 13.63
N ALA A 54 6.33 -0.89 13.81
CA ALA A 54 6.67 -1.39 15.14
C ALA A 54 7.55 -0.37 15.87
N ALA A 55 7.23 -0.11 17.15
CA ALA A 55 8.09 0.70 17.99
C ALA A 55 9.44 -0.03 18.22
N PRO A 56 10.57 0.69 18.24
CA PRO A 56 11.85 0.10 18.58
C PRO A 56 11.83 -0.45 20.02
N PRO A 57 12.51 -1.59 20.27
CA PRO A 57 12.57 -2.17 21.61
C PRO A 57 13.23 -1.19 22.60
N PRO A 58 12.82 -1.22 23.89
CA PRO A 58 13.37 -0.32 24.89
C PRO A 58 14.86 -0.60 25.11
N THR A 59 15.66 0.46 25.09
CA THR A 59 17.10 0.38 25.39
C THR A 59 17.28 0.22 26.90
N ILE A 60 17.88 -0.90 27.33
CA ILE A 60 18.24 -1.10 28.73
C ILE A 60 19.61 -0.45 28.99
N ALA A 61 19.61 0.64 29.76
CA ALA A 61 20.83 1.24 30.26
C ALA A 61 21.32 0.49 31.51
N TYR A 62 22.47 -0.16 31.41
CA TYR A 62 23.13 -0.72 32.58
C TYR A 62 23.84 0.40 33.34
N GLN A 63 23.44 0.62 34.59
CA GLN A 63 24.25 1.43 35.50
C GLN A 63 25.49 0.64 35.92
N PRO A 64 26.66 1.29 36.01
CA PRO A 64 27.84 0.66 36.57
C PRO A 64 27.59 0.29 38.03
N VAL A 65 27.90 -0.96 38.38
CA VAL A 65 27.86 -1.44 39.77
C VAL A 65 28.96 -0.72 40.55
N PRO A 66 28.67 -0.06 41.68
CA PRO A 66 29.71 0.56 42.50
C PRO A 66 30.67 -0.50 43.04
N VAL A 67 31.95 -0.37 42.69
CA VAL A 67 33.04 -1.19 43.23
C VAL A 67 33.47 -0.57 44.56
N VAL A 68 33.17 -1.25 45.67
CA VAL A 68 33.65 -0.83 47.00
C VAL A 68 35.05 -1.37 47.22
N ALA A 69 36.06 -0.49 47.20
CA ALA A 69 37.40 -0.84 47.63
C ALA A 69 37.48 -0.84 49.17
N PRO A 70 38.20 -1.80 49.79
CA PRO A 70 38.44 -1.76 51.23
C PRO A 70 39.26 -0.51 51.59
N ALA A 71 38.75 0.31 52.51
CA ALA A 71 39.48 1.44 53.05
C ALA A 71 40.53 0.95 54.06
N ILE A 72 41.79 0.87 53.63
CA ILE A 72 42.92 0.54 54.51
C ILE A 72 43.52 1.85 55.03
N PHE A 73 43.37 2.11 56.33
CA PHE A 73 43.91 3.31 56.97
C PHE A 73 45.31 3.06 57.53
N ILE A 74 46.28 3.86 57.07
CA ILE A 74 47.63 3.93 57.63
C ILE A 74 47.54 4.65 58.97
N GLY A 75 48.04 4.04 60.06
CA GLY A 75 47.88 4.62 61.39
C GLY A 75 47.96 3.62 62.54
N TRP A 76 47.70 4.13 63.75
CA TRP A 76 47.62 3.31 64.96
C TRP A 76 46.28 2.60 65.04
N HIS A 77 46.34 1.28 65.24
CA HIS A 77 45.21 0.43 65.56
C HIS A 77 45.47 -0.18 66.95
N GLY A 78 45.11 0.57 67.99
CA GLY A 78 45.40 0.23 69.38
C GLY A 78 46.90 0.29 69.68
N ASP A 79 47.50 -0.86 70.01
CA ASP A 79 48.92 -0.95 70.39
C ASP A 79 49.87 -1.19 69.21
N ARG A 80 49.34 -1.30 67.98
CA ARG A 80 50.14 -1.54 66.77
C ARG A 80 49.90 -0.47 65.72
N TYR A 81 50.96 -0.08 65.02
CA TYR A 81 50.90 0.86 63.90
C TYR A 81 50.95 0.09 62.58
N TRP A 82 50.08 0.43 61.62
CA TRP A 82 50.08 -0.12 60.28
C TRP A 82 50.64 0.91 59.30
N ASP A 83 51.70 0.55 58.58
CA ASP A 83 52.36 1.42 57.59
C ASP A 83 51.87 1.22 56.15
N GLY A 84 50.89 0.33 55.94
CA GLY A 84 50.42 -0.08 54.61
C GLY A 84 50.97 -1.42 54.12
N ARG A 85 52.00 -1.98 54.76
CA ARG A 85 52.63 -3.26 54.38
C ARG A 85 52.89 -4.17 55.57
N ARG A 86 53.19 -3.61 56.74
CA ARG A 86 53.58 -4.36 57.94
C ARG A 86 53.02 -3.69 59.20
N TRP A 87 52.76 -4.54 60.20
CA TRP A 87 52.43 -4.12 61.55
C TRP A 87 53.70 -3.85 62.36
N TRP A 88 53.72 -2.70 63.04
CA TRP A 88 54.76 -2.29 63.97
C TRP A 88 54.23 -2.34 65.40
N GLY A 89 54.99 -2.94 66.31
CA GLY A 89 54.70 -2.83 67.75
C GLY A 89 55.01 -1.42 68.26
N ARG A 90 54.35 -0.98 69.34
CA ARG A 90 54.53 0.39 69.85
C ARG A 90 55.98 0.77 70.10
N ARG A 91 56.71 -0.10 70.78
CA ARG A 91 58.13 0.12 71.13
C ARG A 91 59.06 0.10 69.91
N GLU A 92 58.79 -0.78 68.96
CA GLU A 92 59.56 -0.91 67.73
C GLU A 92 59.41 0.33 66.85
N TRP A 93 58.20 0.86 66.74
CA TRP A 93 57.93 2.08 65.97
C TRP A 93 58.68 3.30 66.51
N TYR A 94 58.66 3.50 67.84
CA TYR A 94 59.45 4.57 68.46
C TYR A 94 60.95 4.32 68.26
N GLY A 95 61.44 3.10 68.48
CA GLY A 95 62.85 2.78 68.26
C GLY A 95 63.33 3.03 66.82
N HIS A 96 62.50 2.72 65.82
CA HIS A 96 62.83 2.92 64.41
C HIS A 96 62.87 4.39 63.99
N ARG A 97 62.09 5.27 64.65
CA ARG A 97 61.95 6.69 64.28
C ARG A 97 62.99 7.60 64.95
N HIS A 98 63.84 7.03 65.80
CA HIS A 98 64.88 7.73 66.55
C HIS A 98 66.31 7.44 66.03
N TRP A 99 66.44 6.83 64.85
CA TRP A 99 67.70 6.70 64.10
C TRP A 99 67.65 7.54 62.83
#